data_AF-A0A1E3PFV6-F1
#
_entry.id   AF-A0A1E3PFV6-F1
#
_cell.length_a   1.000
_cell.length_b   1.000
_cell.length_c   1.000
_cell.angle_alpha   90.00
_cell.angle_beta   90.00
_cell.angle_gamma   90.00
#
_symmetry.space_group_name_H-M   'P 1'
#
loop_
_entity.id
_entity.type
_entity.pdbx_description
1 polymer ?
#
loop_
_entity_poly.entity_id
_entity_poly.type
_entity_poly.pdbx_seq_one_letter_code
_entity_poly.pdbx_strand_id
1 'polypeptide(L)'
;AAMEFVTNRNGEIIPKTFRLGSRIFSSIYMLSALMMLRGPRGRQYQFDSRLGVRLNNRDLIKMSVSTSAIITAYRLVYRMLIYLSKESIGGGAGSGSRVILFLKRLLTWNIQKLLSVRLVIPVFTGLLSSGFFLFYPKCLGRDYIALYTFMKALDGLYNHYSDRGYLSIKSKWIGSWMLFPLAYGQLFYTFFFNRESCPGWFFKVMTHMCNGFMPPKNDRLSHNVVWPTSREVVEGIADIAKERYPKFVSPIMYPASALTLNKRFPRIAPIIASAHPMVRTMTGALIHANEPSDFEAFIRLTLKQFGSIGKILMISSLVTNCLQRRKELSPEMLVTVIGKSLRTTIFAVMTLCSSWYGIGLSQQVLPRNILPVYRFKLIGTLAGLWAIIDASSVNRARYMYMFRIALMSLWRELVSNKKVKPIKNGDVALFMCGFTCIMALMEYSPTSISGKQFRKALQWMRTGRFEEVI
;
A
#
# COMPACT_ATOMS: atom_id res chain seq x y z
N ALA A 1 18.68 -40.21 -11.58
CA ALA A 1 19.42 -40.29 -10.30
C ALA A 1 18.74 -39.54 -9.13
N ALA A 2 19.00 -38.26 -8.83
CA ALA A 2 18.38 -37.58 -7.67
C ALA A 2 16.87 -37.29 -7.81
N MET A 3 16.36 -37.22 -9.05
CA MET A 3 14.94 -37.05 -9.38
C MET A 3 14.12 -38.35 -9.38
N GLU A 4 14.74 -39.49 -9.15
CA GLU A 4 14.12 -40.80 -9.43
C GLU A 4 13.47 -41.44 -8.20
N PHE A 5 13.67 -40.87 -7.00
CA PHE A 5 13.48 -41.63 -5.76
C PHE A 5 12.77 -40.91 -4.59
N VAL A 6 12.08 -39.78 -4.82
CA VAL A 6 11.06 -39.29 -3.85
C VAL A 6 9.70 -39.96 -4.08
N THR A 7 9.73 -41.09 -4.77
CA THR A 7 8.62 -41.99 -5.02
C THR A 7 8.42 -42.86 -3.79
N ASN A 8 7.36 -42.57 -3.01
CA ASN A 8 6.72 -43.59 -2.18
C ASN A 8 6.25 -44.75 -3.10
N ARG A 9 5.99 -45.94 -2.56
CA ARG A 9 5.68 -47.24 -3.24
C ARG A 9 4.82 -47.23 -4.53
N ASN A 10 4.18 -46.12 -4.91
CA ASN A 10 3.35 -45.95 -6.11
C ASN A 10 3.95 -44.99 -7.18
N GLY A 11 5.22 -44.55 -7.14
CA GLY A 11 5.86 -43.88 -8.29
C GLY A 11 5.34 -42.48 -8.70
N GLU A 12 4.26 -41.96 -8.11
CA GLU A 12 3.49 -40.87 -8.71
C GLU A 12 3.74 -39.45 -8.15
N ILE A 13 4.57 -39.26 -7.11
CA ILE A 13 4.59 -38.00 -6.36
C ILE A 13 5.20 -36.84 -7.15
N ILE A 14 6.38 -37.04 -7.74
CA ILE A 14 7.11 -36.04 -8.54
C ILE A 14 6.34 -35.67 -9.82
N PRO A 15 5.85 -36.66 -10.63
CA PRO A 15 5.05 -36.30 -11.79
C PRO A 15 3.74 -35.61 -11.39
N LYS A 16 3.11 -35.96 -10.25
CA LYS A 16 1.93 -35.24 -9.76
C LYS A 16 2.24 -33.79 -9.33
N THR A 17 3.34 -33.54 -8.63
CA THR A 17 3.72 -32.15 -8.26
C THR A 17 4.10 -31.33 -9.48
N PHE A 18 4.78 -31.91 -10.46
CA PHE A 18 5.14 -31.23 -11.70
C PHE A 18 3.93 -30.95 -12.59
N ARG A 19 3.02 -31.93 -12.78
CA ARG A 19 1.73 -31.72 -13.49
C ARG A 19 0.88 -30.65 -12.82
N LEU A 20 0.91 -30.57 -11.50
CA LEU A 20 0.19 -29.54 -10.77
C LEU A 20 0.88 -28.17 -10.94
N GLY A 21 2.21 -28.13 -10.94
CA GLY A 21 2.99 -26.94 -11.28
C GLY A 21 2.68 -26.39 -12.67
N SER A 22 2.61 -27.26 -13.69
CA SER A 22 2.27 -26.86 -15.06
C SER A 22 0.81 -26.37 -15.16
N ARG A 23 -0.13 -27.01 -14.46
CA ARG A 23 -1.52 -26.52 -14.36
C ARG A 23 -1.62 -25.17 -13.67
N ILE A 24 -0.84 -24.93 -12.61
CA ILE A 24 -0.80 -23.62 -11.95
C ILE A 24 -0.23 -22.58 -12.90
N PHE A 25 0.87 -22.91 -13.58
CA PHE A 25 1.48 -22.04 -14.57
C PHE A 25 0.46 -21.63 -15.64
N SER A 26 -0.24 -22.59 -16.25
CA SER A 26 -1.25 -22.32 -17.28
C SER A 26 -2.41 -21.49 -16.75
N SER A 27 -2.91 -21.79 -15.54
CA SER A 27 -4.02 -21.05 -14.92
C SER A 27 -3.65 -19.60 -14.57
N ILE A 28 -2.47 -19.38 -13.98
CA ILE A 28 -1.97 -18.03 -13.66
C ILE A 28 -1.72 -17.25 -14.95
N TYR A 29 -1.12 -17.91 -15.96
CA TYR A 29 -0.89 -17.30 -17.26
C TYR A 29 -2.19 -16.87 -17.93
N MET A 30 -3.18 -17.76 -18.04
CA MET A 30 -4.49 -17.44 -18.61
C MET A 30 -5.22 -16.35 -17.85
N LEU A 31 -5.23 -16.40 -16.51
CA LEU A 31 -5.87 -15.38 -15.68
C LEU A 31 -5.20 -14.00 -15.85
N SER A 32 -3.87 -13.97 -15.86
CA SER A 32 -3.11 -12.73 -16.03
C SER A 32 -3.28 -12.12 -17.43
N ALA A 33 -3.31 -12.96 -18.47
CA ALA A 33 -3.61 -12.55 -19.84
C ALA A 33 -5.04 -11.98 -19.95
N LEU A 34 -6.04 -12.64 -19.35
CA LEU A 34 -7.42 -12.15 -19.30
C LEU A 34 -7.55 -10.81 -18.55
N MET A 35 -6.83 -10.64 -17.44
CA MET A 35 -6.83 -9.38 -16.69
C MET A 35 -6.18 -8.23 -17.47
N MET A 36 -5.15 -8.51 -18.28
CA MET A 36 -4.57 -7.51 -19.18
C MET A 36 -5.53 -7.11 -20.31
N LEU A 37 -6.33 -8.05 -20.82
CA LEU A 37 -7.36 -7.79 -21.83
C LEU A 37 -8.53 -6.93 -21.29
N ARG A 38 -8.92 -7.12 -20.02
CA ARG A 38 -10.10 -6.44 -19.43
C ARG A 38 -9.78 -5.21 -18.58
N GLY A 39 -8.53 -5.01 -18.17
CA GLY A 39 -8.17 -3.99 -17.18
C GLY A 39 -8.02 -2.57 -17.76
N PRO A 40 -8.44 -1.51 -17.04
CA PRO A 40 -8.13 -0.12 -17.40
C PRO A 40 -6.63 0.21 -17.39
N ARG A 41 -5.79 -0.65 -16.78
CA ARG A 41 -4.32 -0.58 -16.88
C ARG A 41 -3.77 -1.04 -18.24
N GLY A 42 -4.52 -1.84 -19.02
CA GLY A 42 -4.17 -2.12 -20.42
C GLY A 42 -4.19 -0.86 -21.28
N ARG A 43 -5.07 0.10 -20.96
CA ARG A 43 -5.12 1.42 -21.61
C ARG A 43 -3.95 2.34 -21.22
N GLN A 44 -3.34 2.16 -20.04
CA GLN A 44 -2.20 2.99 -19.63
C GLN A 44 -0.87 2.54 -20.25
N TYR A 45 -0.86 1.36 -20.90
CA TYR A 45 0.23 0.83 -21.74
C TYR A 45 -0.04 0.98 -23.25
N GLN A 46 -1.08 1.72 -23.65
CA GLN A 46 -1.37 1.98 -25.06
C GLN A 46 -1.35 3.48 -25.35
N PHE A 47 -0.24 3.94 -25.92
CA PHE A 47 -0.25 4.81 -27.10
C PHE A 47 1.05 4.58 -27.88
N ASP A 48 1.23 3.34 -28.35
CA ASP A 48 1.90 3.08 -29.62
C ASP A 48 0.95 2.17 -30.41
N SER A 49 0.31 2.76 -31.41
CA SER A 49 -0.91 2.29 -32.08
C SER A 49 -0.69 1.18 -33.11
N ARG A 50 0.38 0.39 -33.00
CA ARG A 50 0.63 -0.75 -33.87
C ARG A 50 1.34 -1.86 -33.10
N LEU A 51 0.59 -2.76 -32.47
CA LEU A 51 1.00 -4.15 -32.21
C LEU A 51 -0.13 -4.87 -31.45
N GLY A 52 -0.70 -5.89 -32.09
CA GLY A 52 -1.66 -6.79 -31.48
C GLY A 52 -1.15 -7.37 -30.16
N VAL A 53 -2.08 -7.78 -29.31
CA VAL A 53 -1.82 -8.46 -28.04
C VAL A 53 -0.93 -9.68 -28.30
N ARG A 54 0.40 -9.52 -28.18
CA ARG A 54 1.32 -10.64 -28.25
C ARG A 54 1.07 -11.48 -27.00
N LEU A 55 0.44 -12.63 -27.18
CA LEU A 55 0.37 -13.77 -26.25
C LEU A 55 1.77 -14.34 -25.88
N ASN A 56 2.84 -13.56 -26.09
CA ASN A 56 4.22 -13.88 -25.76
C ASN A 56 4.84 -12.68 -25.02
N ASN A 57 4.14 -12.19 -24.01
CA ASN A 57 4.70 -11.16 -23.14
C ASN A 57 5.67 -11.82 -22.16
N ARG A 58 6.98 -11.56 -22.34
CA ARG A 58 8.06 -12.13 -21.53
C ARG A 58 7.85 -11.91 -20.03
N ASP A 59 7.24 -10.80 -19.63
CA ASP A 59 7.01 -10.49 -18.22
C ASP A 59 5.88 -11.32 -17.62
N LEU A 60 4.80 -11.61 -18.37
CA LEU A 60 3.74 -12.51 -17.92
C LEU A 60 4.27 -13.94 -17.75
N ILE A 61 5.11 -14.40 -18.69
CA ILE A 61 5.74 -15.72 -18.60
C ILE A 61 6.62 -15.77 -17.35
N LYS A 62 7.48 -14.77 -17.12
CA LYS A 62 8.31 -14.68 -15.90
C LYS A 62 7.51 -14.69 -14.61
N MET A 63 6.37 -13.98 -14.56
CA MET A 63 5.45 -14.00 -13.42
C MET A 63 4.86 -15.40 -13.19
N SER A 64 4.34 -16.04 -14.24
CA SER A 64 3.74 -17.37 -14.12
C SER A 64 4.79 -18.43 -13.77
N VAL A 65 5.99 -18.38 -14.36
CA VAL A 65 7.10 -19.29 -14.04
C VAL A 65 7.57 -19.09 -12.60
N SER A 66 7.80 -17.85 -12.16
CA SER A 66 8.26 -17.59 -10.79
C SER A 66 7.25 -18.08 -9.75
N THR A 67 5.96 -17.77 -9.94
CA THR A 67 4.89 -18.20 -9.01
C THR A 67 4.69 -19.72 -9.00
N SER A 68 4.72 -20.39 -10.16
CA SER A 68 4.64 -21.85 -10.22
C SER A 68 5.89 -22.51 -9.62
N ALA A 69 7.08 -21.95 -9.85
CA ALA A 69 8.34 -22.41 -9.28
C ALA A 69 8.34 -22.30 -7.75
N ILE A 70 7.87 -21.18 -7.17
CA ILE A 70 7.74 -21.04 -5.71
C ILE A 70 6.86 -22.15 -5.13
N ILE A 71 5.68 -22.39 -5.70
CA ILE A 71 4.71 -23.38 -5.17
C ILE A 71 5.24 -24.81 -5.31
N THR A 72 5.81 -25.14 -6.47
CA THR A 72 6.34 -26.49 -6.73
C THR A 72 7.58 -26.77 -5.89
N ALA A 73 8.51 -25.82 -5.79
CA ALA A 73 9.69 -25.92 -4.95
C ALA A 73 9.30 -26.05 -3.47
N TYR A 74 8.37 -25.23 -2.99
CA TYR A 74 7.89 -25.33 -1.60
C TYR A 74 7.40 -26.74 -1.28
N ARG A 75 6.52 -27.30 -2.11
CA ARG A 75 5.97 -28.65 -1.87
C ARG A 75 7.02 -29.75 -1.92
N LEU A 76 7.93 -29.68 -2.89
CA LEU A 76 8.95 -30.68 -3.10
C LEU A 76 9.95 -30.69 -1.93
N VAL A 77 10.48 -29.51 -1.57
CA VAL A 77 11.41 -29.37 -0.45
C VAL A 77 10.73 -29.73 0.87
N TYR A 78 9.49 -29.28 1.09
CA TYR A 78 8.77 -29.55 2.35
C TYR A 78 8.52 -31.05 2.57
N ARG A 79 8.09 -31.76 1.53
CA ARG A 79 7.89 -33.22 1.60
C ARG A 79 9.21 -33.97 1.78
N MET A 80 10.26 -33.56 1.07
CA MET A 80 11.60 -34.15 1.23
C MET A 80 12.11 -33.98 2.67
N LEU A 81 12.04 -32.78 3.24
CA LEU A 81 12.54 -32.52 4.59
C LEU A 81 11.72 -33.25 5.68
N ILE A 82 10.39 -33.34 5.54
CA ILE A 82 9.58 -34.14 6.47
C ILE A 82 9.96 -35.62 6.41
N TYR A 83 10.16 -36.15 5.20
CA TYR A 83 10.54 -37.54 5.03
C TYR A 83 11.91 -37.82 5.67
N LEU A 84 12.89 -36.96 5.43
CA LEU A 84 14.22 -37.04 6.06
C LEU A 84 14.17 -36.92 7.59
N SER A 85 13.32 -36.03 8.12
CA SER A 85 13.12 -35.85 9.57
C SER A 85 12.55 -37.12 10.21
N LYS A 86 11.52 -37.74 9.61
CA LYS A 86 10.93 -38.99 10.10
C LYS A 86 11.91 -40.15 10.10
N GLU A 87 12.69 -40.30 9.03
CA GLU A 87 13.70 -41.36 8.90
C GLU A 87 14.86 -41.17 9.88
N SER A 88 15.20 -39.92 10.22
CA SER A 88 16.23 -39.59 11.22
C SER A 88 15.79 -39.94 12.64
N ILE A 89 14.49 -39.87 12.96
CA ILE A 89 13.95 -40.15 14.29
C ILE A 89 13.65 -41.65 14.46
N GLY A 90 13.23 -42.33 13.40
CA GLY A 90 12.72 -43.70 13.46
C GLY A 90 13.76 -44.82 13.57
N GLY A 91 15.07 -44.54 13.53
CA GLY A 91 16.12 -45.56 13.66
C GLY A 91 16.04 -46.72 12.65
N GLY A 92 15.23 -46.60 11.59
CA GLY A 92 14.86 -47.68 10.70
C GLY A 92 16.03 -48.11 9.81
N ALA A 93 16.67 -49.22 10.16
CA ALA A 93 17.51 -49.98 9.25
C ALA A 93 16.61 -50.71 8.23
N GLY A 94 16.16 -50.02 7.18
CA GLY A 94 15.28 -50.67 6.21
C GLY A 94 15.07 -49.88 4.93
N SER A 95 15.82 -50.25 3.88
CA SER A 95 15.45 -49.99 2.48
C SER A 95 15.29 -48.51 2.08
N GLY A 96 16.19 -47.64 2.53
CA GLY A 96 16.29 -46.27 2.06
C GLY A 96 17.08 -46.18 0.74
N SER A 97 16.56 -45.41 -0.24
CA SER A 97 17.23 -45.07 -1.51
C SER A 97 18.71 -44.71 -1.37
N ARG A 98 19.54 -45.03 -2.39
CA ARG A 98 20.91 -44.52 -2.54
C ARG A 98 21.01 -42.99 -2.41
N VAL A 99 19.98 -42.24 -2.82
CA VAL A 99 19.94 -40.77 -2.74
C VAL A 99 19.72 -40.29 -1.30
N ILE A 100 18.93 -41.01 -0.50
CA ILE A 100 18.68 -40.67 0.92
C ILE A 100 19.92 -41.01 1.74
N LEU A 101 20.55 -42.15 1.46
CA LEU A 101 21.85 -42.49 2.02
C LEU A 101 22.92 -41.45 1.64
N PHE A 102 22.91 -40.95 0.40
CA PHE A 102 23.78 -39.86 -0.04
C PHE A 102 23.48 -38.56 0.70
N LEU A 103 22.22 -38.12 0.77
CA LEU A 103 21.82 -36.91 1.52
C LEU A 103 22.10 -37.04 3.02
N LYS A 104 21.93 -38.22 3.61
CA LYS A 104 22.24 -38.51 5.01
C LYS A 104 23.74 -38.52 5.28
N ARG A 105 24.56 -38.91 4.29
CA ARG A 105 26.04 -38.77 4.31
C ARG A 105 26.48 -37.31 4.13
N LEU A 106 25.76 -36.54 3.33
CA LEU A 106 26.07 -35.13 3.04
C LEU A 106 25.63 -34.21 4.19
N LEU A 107 24.57 -34.56 4.92
CA LEU A 107 24.14 -33.87 6.13
C LEU A 107 24.95 -34.32 7.35
N THR A 108 25.68 -33.38 7.95
CA THR A 108 26.32 -33.57 9.25
C THR A 108 25.28 -33.82 10.36
N TRP A 109 25.67 -34.54 11.41
CA TRP A 109 24.81 -34.89 12.55
C TRP A 109 24.13 -33.68 13.20
N ASN A 110 24.82 -32.52 13.21
CA ASN A 110 24.27 -31.26 13.72
C ASN A 110 23.04 -30.78 12.92
N ILE A 111 23.03 -30.97 11.60
CA ILE A 111 21.90 -30.58 10.74
C ILE A 111 20.72 -31.54 10.93
N GLN A 112 21.00 -32.83 11.18
CA GLN A 112 19.95 -33.81 11.49
C GLN A 112 19.24 -33.48 12.81
N LYS A 113 20.01 -33.07 13.85
CA LYS A 113 19.44 -32.51 15.08
C LYS A 113 18.66 -31.23 14.84
N LEU A 114 19.09 -30.37 13.92
CA LEU A 114 18.37 -29.14 13.59
C LEU A 114 17.01 -29.46 12.93
N LEU A 115 16.97 -30.46 12.04
CA LEU A 115 15.75 -30.91 11.33
C LEU A 115 14.69 -31.57 12.22
N SER A 116 15.02 -31.92 13.47
CA SER A 116 14.04 -32.39 14.45
C SER A 116 13.22 -31.25 15.07
N VAL A 117 13.71 -30.00 14.98
CA VAL A 117 12.97 -28.83 15.48
C VAL A 117 11.81 -28.51 14.54
N ARG A 118 10.59 -28.47 15.09
CA ARG A 118 9.33 -28.27 14.36
C ARG A 118 9.32 -27.04 13.42
N LEU A 119 10.03 -25.97 13.79
CA LEU A 119 10.08 -24.71 13.01
C LEU A 119 11.15 -24.71 11.91
N VAL A 120 12.14 -25.60 11.97
CA VAL A 120 13.26 -25.58 11.03
C VAL A 120 12.79 -25.95 9.62
N ILE A 121 11.97 -26.99 9.50
CA ILE A 121 11.43 -27.43 8.22
C ILE A 121 10.69 -26.30 7.46
N PRO A 122 9.66 -25.63 8.02
CA PRO A 122 8.95 -24.56 7.32
C PRO A 122 9.82 -23.33 7.04
N VAL A 123 10.83 -23.06 7.88
CA VAL A 123 11.77 -21.94 7.66
C VAL A 123 12.67 -22.21 6.46
N PHE A 124 13.32 -23.38 6.40
CA PHE A 124 14.19 -23.73 5.29
C PHE A 124 13.44 -23.85 3.96
N THR A 125 12.22 -24.42 3.99
CA THR A 125 11.40 -24.55 2.77
C THR A 125 10.91 -23.20 2.29
N GLY A 126 10.47 -22.33 3.20
CA GLY A 126 10.08 -20.96 2.91
C GLY A 126 11.21 -20.18 2.27
N LEU A 127 12.43 -20.25 2.84
CA LEU A 127 13.60 -19.56 2.32
C LEU A 127 14.01 -20.02 0.92
N LEU A 128 14.10 -21.34 0.70
CA LEU A 128 14.52 -21.91 -0.59
C LEU A 128 13.49 -21.64 -1.69
N SER A 129 12.20 -21.83 -1.40
CA SER A 129 11.15 -21.62 -2.38
C SER A 129 10.96 -20.15 -2.73
N SER A 130 11.04 -19.24 -1.76
CA SER A 130 10.91 -17.80 -1.99
C SER A 130 12.06 -17.20 -2.81
N GLY A 131 13.22 -17.85 -2.90
CA GLY A 131 14.32 -17.45 -3.79
C GLY A 131 13.91 -17.36 -5.28
N PHE A 132 12.94 -18.16 -5.73
CA PHE A 132 12.42 -18.09 -7.10
C PHE A 132 11.67 -16.78 -7.41
N PHE A 133 11.37 -15.97 -6.39
CA PHE A 133 10.80 -14.62 -6.56
C PHE A 133 11.78 -13.65 -7.24
N LEU A 134 13.08 -13.98 -7.32
CA LEU A 134 14.06 -13.22 -8.08
C LEU A 134 13.68 -13.08 -9.57
N PHE A 135 13.05 -14.11 -10.13
CA PHE A 135 12.60 -14.13 -11.53
C PHE A 135 11.32 -13.32 -11.77
N TYR A 136 10.63 -12.89 -10.71
CA TYR A 136 9.42 -12.08 -10.85
C TYR A 136 9.78 -10.70 -11.45
N PRO A 137 9.05 -10.20 -12.46
CA PRO A 137 9.38 -8.94 -13.12
C PRO A 137 9.05 -7.73 -12.23
N LYS A 138 9.95 -6.74 -12.18
CA LYS A 138 9.77 -5.51 -11.39
C LYS A 138 8.56 -4.68 -11.83
N CYS A 139 8.29 -4.64 -13.14
CA CYS A 139 7.20 -3.85 -13.73
C CYS A 139 5.79 -4.26 -13.26
N LEU A 140 5.63 -5.48 -12.72
CA LEU A 140 4.35 -6.01 -12.24
C LEU A 140 4.13 -5.81 -10.73
N GLY A 141 4.85 -4.87 -10.10
CA GLY A 141 4.65 -4.53 -8.69
C GLY A 141 5.32 -5.50 -7.72
N ARG A 142 6.50 -6.02 -8.10
CA ARG A 142 7.31 -6.92 -7.27
C ARG A 142 7.59 -6.35 -5.87
N ASP A 143 7.89 -5.06 -5.81
CA ASP A 143 8.10 -4.28 -4.59
C ASP A 143 6.86 -4.29 -3.68
N TYR A 144 5.68 -4.07 -4.26
CA TYR A 144 4.42 -4.08 -3.52
C TYR A 144 4.07 -5.47 -3.00
N ILE A 145 4.29 -6.54 -3.78
CA ILE A 145 4.04 -7.93 -3.34
C ILE A 145 4.98 -8.30 -2.18
N ALA A 146 6.26 -7.94 -2.28
CA ALA A 146 7.22 -8.13 -1.21
C ALA A 146 6.78 -7.45 0.09
N LEU A 147 6.45 -6.15 0.00
CA LEU A 147 5.98 -5.38 1.14
C LEU A 147 4.66 -5.91 1.70
N TYR A 148 3.72 -6.30 0.84
CA TYR A 148 2.46 -6.89 1.25
C TYR A 148 2.69 -8.16 2.07
N THR A 149 3.55 -9.05 1.58
CA THR A 149 3.85 -10.35 2.19
C THR A 149 4.55 -10.15 3.53
N PHE A 150 5.53 -9.25 3.58
CA PHE A 150 6.22 -8.90 4.81
C PHE A 150 5.29 -8.29 5.86
N MET A 151 4.45 -7.32 5.48
CA MET A 151 3.49 -6.73 6.42
C MET A 151 2.41 -7.72 6.86
N LYS A 152 2.09 -8.71 6.02
CA LYS A 152 1.18 -9.80 6.38
C LYS A 152 1.82 -10.76 7.39
N ALA A 153 3.12 -11.00 7.27
CA ALA A 153 3.88 -11.77 8.26
C ALA A 153 3.91 -11.05 9.62
N LEU A 154 4.19 -9.74 9.62
CA LEU A 154 4.15 -8.92 10.84
C LEU A 154 2.77 -8.89 11.48
N ASP A 155 1.70 -8.79 10.67
CA ASP A 155 0.32 -8.88 11.14
C ASP A 155 0.04 -10.21 11.85
N GLY A 156 0.51 -11.33 11.26
CA GLY A 156 0.39 -12.66 11.85
C GLY A 156 1.20 -12.83 13.13
N LEU A 157 2.43 -12.29 13.18
CA LEU A 157 3.27 -12.28 14.39
C LEU A 157 2.61 -11.47 15.50
N TYR A 158 2.12 -10.26 15.18
CA TYR A 158 1.40 -9.42 16.14
C TYR A 158 0.19 -10.13 16.72
N ASN A 159 -0.62 -10.79 15.87
CA ASN A 159 -1.77 -11.55 16.34
C ASN A 159 -1.31 -12.73 17.22
N HIS A 160 -0.26 -13.46 16.84
CA HIS A 160 0.28 -14.56 17.64
C HIS A 160 0.69 -14.13 19.05
N TYR A 161 1.48 -13.04 19.16
CA TYR A 161 1.89 -12.50 20.46
C TYR A 161 0.70 -11.92 21.24
N SER A 162 -0.29 -11.35 20.56
CA SER A 162 -1.52 -10.87 21.19
C SER A 162 -2.39 -12.01 21.72
N ASP A 163 -2.50 -13.12 20.99
CA ASP A 163 -3.33 -14.28 21.39
C ASP A 163 -2.75 -14.96 22.64
N ARG A 164 -1.43 -14.89 22.82
CA ARG A 164 -0.72 -15.40 24.02
C ARG A 164 -0.69 -14.43 25.20
N GLY A 165 -1.28 -13.25 25.07
CA GLY A 165 -1.32 -12.25 26.14
C GLY A 165 0.01 -11.50 26.38
N TYR A 166 1.06 -11.71 25.58
CA TYR A 166 2.30 -10.94 25.68
C TYR A 166 2.10 -9.46 25.33
N LEU A 167 1.08 -9.16 24.52
CA LEU A 167 0.67 -7.79 24.19
C LEU A 167 -0.61 -7.43 24.94
N SER A 168 -0.55 -7.46 26.27
CA SER A 168 -1.67 -7.11 27.18
C SER A 168 -1.99 -5.61 27.20
N ILE A 169 -1.11 -4.76 26.65
CA ILE A 169 -1.32 -3.30 26.54
C ILE A 169 -2.19 -3.01 25.30
N LYS A 170 -3.45 -3.44 25.31
CA LYS A 170 -4.46 -2.92 24.38
C LYS A 170 -5.05 -1.65 24.97
N SER A 171 -4.36 -0.53 24.82
CA SER A 171 -4.98 0.77 25.10
C SER A 171 -6.20 0.94 24.19
N LYS A 172 -7.39 1.11 24.78
CA LYS A 172 -8.64 1.31 24.03
C LYS A 172 -8.57 2.48 23.05
N TRP A 173 -7.65 3.41 23.28
CA TRP A 173 -7.40 4.59 22.45
C TRP A 173 -6.49 4.33 21.24
N ILE A 174 -5.56 3.36 21.33
CA ILE A 174 -4.57 3.09 20.28
C ILE A 174 -4.98 1.84 19.51
N GLY A 175 -5.66 2.06 18.38
CA GLY A 175 -6.10 0.99 17.49
C GLY A 175 -5.38 0.99 16.14
N SER A 176 -5.73 0.04 15.29
CA SER A 176 -5.21 -0.02 13.90
C SER A 176 -5.50 1.23 13.06
N TRP A 177 -6.44 2.07 13.50
CA TRP A 177 -6.75 3.37 12.91
C TRP A 177 -5.57 4.35 13.00
N MET A 178 -4.70 4.24 14.01
CA MET A 178 -3.54 5.14 14.22
C MET A 178 -2.47 4.99 13.12
N LEU A 179 -2.50 3.88 12.38
CA LEU A 179 -1.66 3.71 11.19
C LEU A 179 -2.00 4.71 10.08
N PHE A 180 -3.26 5.18 10.02
CA PHE A 180 -3.70 6.11 9.01
C PHE A 180 -3.12 7.53 9.19
N PRO A 181 -3.16 8.17 10.37
CA PRO A 181 -2.45 9.43 10.62
C PRO A 181 -0.99 9.41 10.16
N LEU A 182 -0.24 8.37 10.54
CA LEU A 182 1.16 8.24 10.16
C LEU A 182 1.32 8.07 8.64
N ALA A 183 0.47 7.24 8.03
CA ALA A 183 0.47 7.03 6.59
C ALA A 183 0.14 8.30 5.81
N TYR A 184 -0.91 9.01 6.23
CA TYR A 184 -1.41 10.20 5.56
C TYR A 184 -0.41 11.36 5.68
N GLY A 185 0.24 11.55 6.84
CA GLY A 185 1.31 12.53 7.01
C GLY A 185 2.44 12.36 6.00
N GLN A 186 2.91 11.12 5.82
CA GLN A 186 3.95 10.82 4.84
C GLN A 186 3.49 11.03 3.38
N LEU A 187 2.27 10.61 3.05
CA LEU A 187 1.71 10.78 1.71
C LEU A 187 1.45 12.25 1.37
N PHE A 188 0.97 13.02 2.34
CA PHE A 188 0.74 14.46 2.20
C PHE A 188 2.05 15.21 1.99
N TYR A 189 3.10 14.86 2.72
CA TYR A 189 4.43 15.42 2.49
C TYR A 189 4.97 15.15 1.09
N THR A 190 4.92 13.89 0.64
CA THR A 190 5.42 13.52 -0.69
C THR A 190 4.58 14.11 -1.82
N PHE A 191 3.29 14.39 -1.57
CA PHE A 191 2.45 15.11 -2.53
C PHE A 191 2.98 16.52 -2.87
N PHE A 192 3.51 17.27 -1.90
CA PHE A 192 4.06 18.62 -2.13
C PHE A 192 5.54 18.62 -2.54
N PHE A 193 6.40 17.84 -1.87
CA PHE A 193 7.87 17.99 -2.01
C PHE A 193 8.55 16.93 -2.86
N ASN A 194 8.00 15.71 -2.95
CA ASN A 194 8.64 14.61 -3.67
C ASN A 194 7.60 13.80 -4.47
N ARG A 195 7.21 14.38 -5.61
CA ARG A 195 6.15 13.85 -6.47
C ARG A 195 6.45 12.44 -6.99
N GLU A 196 7.70 12.14 -7.30
CA GLU A 196 8.11 10.82 -7.82
C GLU A 196 7.90 9.71 -6.79
N SER A 197 8.02 10.06 -5.52
CA SER A 197 7.77 9.14 -4.39
C SER A 197 6.28 9.01 -4.06
N CYS A 198 5.44 9.94 -4.53
CA CYS A 198 4.01 9.95 -4.30
C CYS A 198 3.28 8.91 -5.18
N PRO A 199 2.39 8.07 -4.64
CA PRO A 199 1.59 7.15 -5.43
C PRO A 199 0.71 7.89 -6.45
N GLY A 200 0.76 7.50 -7.72
CA GLY A 200 0.06 8.22 -8.79
C GLY A 200 -1.47 8.30 -8.60
N TRP A 201 -2.10 7.30 -7.98
CA TRP A 201 -3.53 7.37 -7.66
C TRP A 201 -3.82 8.42 -6.57
N PHE A 202 -2.94 8.52 -5.56
CA PHE A 202 -3.08 9.46 -4.46
C PHE A 202 -2.90 10.89 -4.96
N PHE A 203 -1.87 11.10 -5.80
CA PHE A 203 -1.65 12.38 -6.48
C PHE A 203 -2.89 12.79 -7.29
N LYS A 204 -3.43 11.90 -8.14
CA LYS A 204 -4.64 12.18 -8.93
C LYS A 204 -5.83 12.57 -8.06
N VAL A 205 -6.11 11.79 -7.00
CA VAL A 205 -7.21 12.08 -6.06
C VAL A 205 -6.98 13.45 -5.41
N MET A 206 -5.81 13.71 -4.83
CA MET A 206 -5.52 14.98 -4.19
C MET A 206 -5.62 16.15 -5.17
N THR A 207 -5.07 16.05 -6.38
CA THR A 207 -5.18 17.11 -7.41
C THR A 207 -6.60 17.34 -7.90
N HIS A 208 -7.42 16.30 -8.04
CA HIS A 208 -8.82 16.46 -8.43
C HIS A 208 -9.60 17.20 -7.35
N MET A 209 -9.30 16.87 -6.09
CA MET A 209 -9.88 17.57 -4.95
C MET A 209 -9.36 19.01 -4.82
N CYS A 210 -8.12 19.32 -5.23
CA CYS A 210 -7.54 20.67 -5.27
C CYS A 210 -8.39 21.67 -6.05
N ASN A 211 -9.08 21.23 -7.10
CA ASN A 211 -9.90 22.12 -7.93
C ASN A 211 -11.02 22.80 -7.12
N GLY A 212 -11.44 22.22 -6.00
CA GLY A 212 -12.37 22.86 -5.07
C GLY A 212 -11.72 23.90 -4.16
N PHE A 213 -10.40 23.81 -3.92
CA PHE A 213 -9.62 24.68 -3.03
C PHE A 213 -8.90 25.80 -3.76
N MET A 214 -9.02 25.90 -5.08
CA MET A 214 -8.35 26.92 -5.87
C MET A 214 -9.37 27.91 -6.41
N PRO A 215 -9.07 29.22 -6.36
CA PRO A 215 -9.95 30.20 -6.97
C PRO A 215 -10.00 29.96 -8.49
N PRO A 216 -11.20 29.88 -9.09
CA PRO A 216 -11.33 29.82 -10.54
C PRO A 216 -10.81 31.12 -11.16
N LYS A 217 -10.37 31.05 -12.42
CA LYS A 217 -10.05 32.26 -13.18
C LYS A 217 -11.30 33.14 -13.22
N ASN A 218 -11.17 34.40 -12.81
CA ASN A 218 -12.26 35.36 -12.90
C ASN A 218 -12.55 35.67 -14.38
N ASP A 219 -13.80 35.59 -14.79
CA ASP A 219 -14.24 35.85 -16.17
C ASP A 219 -13.94 37.28 -16.62
N ARG A 220 -13.74 38.21 -15.68
CA ARG A 220 -13.39 39.61 -15.94
C ARG A 220 -11.91 39.84 -16.26
N LEU A 221 -11.04 38.85 -16.07
CA LEU A 221 -9.62 38.95 -16.40
C LEU A 221 -9.42 38.74 -17.90
N SER A 222 -8.56 39.56 -18.51
CA SER A 222 -8.18 39.42 -19.93
C SER A 222 -7.76 37.98 -20.27
N HIS A 223 -8.11 37.54 -21.48
CA HIS A 223 -7.71 36.22 -22.00
C HIS A 223 -6.19 36.04 -22.00
N ASN A 224 -5.41 37.13 -22.07
CA ASN A 224 -3.94 37.10 -22.07
C ASN A 224 -3.30 36.77 -20.72
N VAL A 225 -4.08 36.77 -19.62
CA VAL A 225 -3.56 36.36 -18.30
C VAL A 225 -3.57 34.84 -18.19
N VAL A 226 -2.37 34.26 -18.12
CA VAL A 226 -2.16 32.82 -17.87
C VAL A 226 -2.54 32.53 -16.42
N TRP A 227 -3.59 31.73 -16.22
CA TRP A 227 -4.01 31.30 -14.89
C TRP A 227 -3.28 30.02 -14.49
N PRO A 228 -2.75 29.91 -13.26
CA PRO A 228 -1.96 28.76 -12.87
C PRO A 228 -2.82 27.50 -12.77
N THR A 229 -2.21 26.41 -13.20
CA THR A 229 -2.79 25.07 -13.10
C THR A 229 -2.75 24.56 -11.66
N SER A 230 -3.57 23.55 -11.34
CA SER A 230 -3.57 22.95 -9.99
C SER A 230 -2.22 22.40 -9.56
N ARG A 231 -1.39 22.02 -10.54
CA ARG A 231 -0.02 21.59 -10.32
C ARG A 231 0.89 22.74 -9.92
N GLU A 232 0.84 23.85 -10.65
CA GLU A 232 1.68 25.03 -10.38
C GLU A 232 1.34 25.66 -9.02
N VAL A 233 0.08 25.56 -8.59
CA VAL A 233 -0.29 26.01 -7.23
C VAL A 233 0.28 25.10 -6.16
N VAL A 234 0.25 23.77 -6.33
CA VAL A 234 0.89 22.83 -5.39
C VAL A 234 2.40 23.08 -5.31
N GLU A 235 3.04 23.29 -6.46
CA GLU A 235 4.47 23.65 -6.53
C GLU A 235 4.74 25.01 -5.85
N GLY A 236 3.88 26.01 -6.08
CA GLY A 236 3.97 27.31 -5.44
C GLY A 236 3.83 27.24 -3.92
N ILE A 237 2.95 26.38 -3.38
CA ILE A 237 2.85 26.13 -1.94
C ILE A 237 4.16 25.52 -1.40
N ALA A 238 4.74 24.58 -2.14
CA ALA A 238 6.02 23.98 -1.76
C ALA A 238 7.16 25.01 -1.77
N ASP A 239 7.16 25.93 -2.73
CA ASP A 239 8.16 27.00 -2.82
C ASP A 239 7.98 28.05 -1.70
N ILE A 240 6.75 28.44 -1.37
CA ILE A 240 6.45 29.27 -0.17
C ILE A 240 7.01 28.62 1.10
N ALA A 241 6.86 27.31 1.23
CA ALA A 241 7.38 26.56 2.38
C ALA A 241 8.91 26.53 2.41
N LYS A 242 9.58 26.29 1.26
CA LYS A 242 11.05 26.34 1.17
C LYS A 242 11.61 27.72 1.52
N GLU A 243 10.90 28.77 1.14
CA GLU A 243 11.23 30.18 1.44
C GLU A 243 10.83 30.63 2.85
N ARG A 244 10.48 29.68 3.74
CA ARG A 244 10.14 29.91 5.15
C ARG A 244 8.95 30.85 5.36
N TYR A 245 7.90 30.68 4.55
CA TYR A 245 6.61 31.38 4.72
C TYR A 245 6.76 32.91 4.82
N PRO A 246 7.13 33.60 3.71
CA PRO A 246 7.23 35.06 3.69
C PRO A 246 5.93 35.72 4.16
N LYS A 247 6.04 36.93 4.72
CA LYS A 247 4.87 37.72 5.13
C LYS A 247 4.07 38.06 3.89
N PHE A 248 2.77 37.79 3.92
CA PHE A 248 1.87 38.29 2.90
C PHE A 248 1.66 39.79 3.10
N VAL A 249 1.77 40.54 2.02
CA VAL A 249 1.43 41.97 1.96
C VAL A 249 0.45 42.11 0.82
N SER A 250 -0.72 42.69 1.09
CA SER A 250 -1.80 42.79 0.11
C SER A 250 -1.35 43.61 -1.11
N PRO A 251 -1.39 43.02 -2.31
CA PRO A 251 -1.05 43.74 -3.53
C PRO A 251 -1.99 44.91 -3.86
N ILE A 252 -3.24 44.81 -3.41
CA ILE A 252 -4.29 45.81 -3.62
C ILE A 252 -3.98 47.08 -2.80
N MET A 253 -3.56 46.91 -1.54
CA MET A 253 -3.26 48.04 -0.65
C MET A 253 -1.84 48.60 -0.82
N TYR A 254 -0.87 47.74 -1.20
CA TYR A 254 0.55 48.11 -1.25
C TYR A 254 1.23 47.65 -2.56
N PRO A 255 0.94 48.29 -3.70
CA PRO A 255 1.36 47.83 -5.03
C PRO A 255 2.89 47.78 -5.22
N ALA A 256 3.65 48.69 -4.59
CA ALA A 256 5.11 48.70 -4.67
C ALA A 256 5.76 47.43 -4.07
N SER A 257 5.21 46.94 -2.95
CA SER A 257 5.66 45.70 -2.30
C SER A 257 5.18 44.44 -3.03
N ALA A 258 4.08 44.54 -3.77
CA ALA A 258 3.55 43.44 -4.57
C ALA A 258 4.49 43.05 -5.72
N LEU A 259 5.18 44.03 -6.31
CA LEU A 259 6.09 43.82 -7.43
C LEU A 259 7.27 42.91 -7.05
N THR A 260 7.78 43.01 -5.83
CA THR A 260 8.87 42.16 -5.34
C THR A 260 8.38 40.73 -5.06
N LEU A 261 7.16 40.59 -4.53
CA LEU A 261 6.53 39.30 -4.28
C LEU A 261 6.20 38.55 -5.57
N ASN A 262 5.68 39.25 -6.57
CA ASN A 262 5.36 38.69 -7.89
C ASN A 262 6.63 38.25 -8.64
N LYS A 263 7.74 38.98 -8.51
CA LYS A 263 9.04 38.56 -9.06
C LYS A 263 9.56 37.29 -8.40
N ARG A 264 9.33 37.11 -7.09
CA ARG A 264 9.76 35.92 -6.35
C ARG A 264 8.93 34.68 -6.67
N PHE A 265 7.64 34.86 -6.97
CA PHE A 265 6.72 33.76 -7.27
C PHE A 265 5.91 34.00 -8.55
N PRO A 266 6.55 34.00 -9.74
CA PRO A 266 5.90 34.43 -10.98
C PRO A 266 4.73 33.53 -11.41
N ARG A 267 4.80 32.22 -11.09
CA ARG A 267 3.77 31.25 -11.48
C ARG A 267 2.43 31.46 -10.76
N ILE A 268 2.49 31.84 -9.49
CA ILE A 268 1.32 32.00 -8.62
C ILE A 268 0.95 33.47 -8.39
N ALA A 269 1.74 34.40 -8.93
CA ALA A 269 1.50 35.84 -8.91
C ALA A 269 0.07 36.26 -9.26
N PRO A 270 -0.60 35.75 -10.32
CA PRO A 270 -1.96 36.22 -10.65
C PRO A 270 -2.99 35.93 -9.55
N ILE A 271 -2.84 34.83 -8.79
CA ILE A 271 -3.74 34.53 -7.67
C ILE A 271 -3.43 35.46 -6.49
N ILE A 272 -2.15 35.58 -6.13
CA ILE A 272 -1.72 36.41 -4.99
C ILE A 272 -2.08 37.88 -5.23
N ALA A 273 -1.94 38.37 -6.47
CA ALA A 273 -2.30 39.72 -6.86
C ALA A 273 -3.79 40.03 -6.61
N SER A 274 -4.65 39.03 -6.78
CA SER A 274 -6.10 39.14 -6.55
C SER A 274 -6.53 38.91 -5.10
N ALA A 275 -5.59 38.59 -4.19
CA ALA A 275 -5.93 38.17 -2.84
C ALA A 275 -6.46 39.32 -1.97
N HIS A 276 -7.52 39.01 -1.20
CA HIS A 276 -8.21 39.95 -0.34
C HIS A 276 -7.27 40.53 0.74
N PRO A 277 -7.37 41.85 1.05
CA PRO A 277 -6.43 42.51 1.95
C PRO A 277 -6.46 42.02 3.40
N MET A 278 -7.57 41.42 3.83
CA MET A 278 -7.70 40.87 5.19
C MET A 278 -6.98 39.53 5.40
N VAL A 279 -6.56 38.87 4.32
CA VAL A 279 -5.80 37.62 4.42
C VAL A 279 -4.44 37.90 5.06
N ARG A 280 -4.06 37.09 6.06
CA ARG A 280 -2.82 37.31 6.85
C ARG A 280 -1.67 36.40 6.44
N THR A 281 -1.97 35.28 5.78
CA THR A 281 -1.01 34.23 5.46
C THR A 281 -0.75 34.14 3.95
N MET A 282 0.47 33.77 3.58
CA MET A 282 0.85 33.65 2.18
C MET A 282 0.14 32.47 1.52
N THR A 283 -0.01 31.37 2.26
CA THR A 283 -0.73 30.19 1.77
C THR A 283 -2.24 30.42 1.72
N GLY A 284 -2.79 31.22 2.65
CA GLY A 284 -4.19 31.63 2.59
C GLY A 284 -4.49 32.47 1.36
N ALA A 285 -3.60 33.41 1.03
CA ALA A 285 -3.74 34.26 -0.17
C ALA A 285 -3.75 33.45 -1.47
N LEU A 286 -3.12 32.26 -1.46
CA LEU A 286 -3.09 31.35 -2.61
C LEU A 286 -4.30 30.39 -2.66
N ILE A 287 -4.77 29.92 -1.50
CA ILE A 287 -5.84 28.90 -1.40
C ILE A 287 -7.22 29.56 -1.45
N HIS A 288 -7.44 30.66 -0.74
CA HIS A 288 -8.74 31.32 -0.65
C HIS A 288 -8.64 32.83 -0.91
N ALA A 289 -8.04 33.19 -2.05
CA ALA A 289 -7.80 34.59 -2.45
C ALA A 289 -9.03 35.51 -2.32
N ASN A 290 -10.24 34.98 -2.59
CA ASN A 290 -11.47 35.77 -2.61
C ASN A 290 -12.17 35.88 -1.24
N GLU A 291 -11.71 35.16 -0.22
CA GLU A 291 -12.39 35.09 1.07
C GLU A 291 -11.61 35.86 2.15
N PRO A 292 -12.28 36.57 3.06
CA PRO A 292 -11.61 37.37 4.08
C PRO A 292 -11.04 36.52 5.23
N SER A 293 -11.59 35.32 5.47
CA SER A 293 -11.18 34.47 6.58
C SER A 293 -10.95 33.00 6.18
N ASP A 294 -9.86 32.41 6.68
CA ASP A 294 -9.52 31.01 6.46
C ASP A 294 -10.60 30.05 7.00
N PHE A 295 -11.32 30.45 8.05
CA PHE A 295 -12.33 29.62 8.72
C PHE A 295 -13.65 29.54 7.95
N GLU A 296 -14.13 30.67 7.42
CA GLU A 296 -15.31 30.71 6.57
C GLU A 296 -15.10 29.87 5.31
N ALA A 297 -13.93 30.02 4.69
CA ALA A 297 -13.48 29.23 3.56
C ALA A 297 -13.44 27.73 3.90
N PHE A 298 -12.95 27.38 5.09
CA PHE A 298 -12.94 26.01 5.58
C PHE A 298 -14.35 25.42 5.67
N ILE A 299 -15.30 26.11 6.31
CA ILE A 299 -16.69 25.62 6.45
C ILE A 299 -17.34 25.46 5.08
N ARG A 300 -17.24 26.49 4.24
CA ARG A 300 -17.88 26.53 2.92
C ARG A 300 -17.40 25.38 2.03
N LEU A 301 -16.09 25.15 1.98
CA LEU A 301 -15.53 24.04 1.20
C LEU A 301 -15.83 22.68 1.82
N THR A 302 -15.84 22.57 3.15
CA THR A 302 -16.21 21.32 3.83
C THR A 302 -17.62 20.89 3.46
N LEU A 303 -18.60 21.81 3.53
CA LEU A 303 -19.99 21.54 3.14
C LEU A 303 -20.12 21.16 1.67
N LYS A 304 -19.44 21.88 0.77
CA LYS A 304 -19.43 21.59 -0.67
C LYS A 304 -18.86 20.20 -0.97
N GLN A 305 -17.74 19.85 -0.34
CA GLN A 305 -17.09 18.55 -0.54
C GLN A 305 -17.89 17.40 0.08
N PHE A 306 -18.61 17.65 1.18
CA PHE A 306 -19.48 16.67 1.80
C PHE A 306 -20.54 16.15 0.83
N GLY A 307 -21.20 17.05 0.09
CA GLY A 307 -22.21 16.67 -0.90
C GLY A 307 -21.65 15.86 -2.07
N SER A 308 -20.46 16.22 -2.57
CA SER A 308 -19.85 15.54 -3.72
C SER A 308 -19.27 14.16 -3.35
N ILE A 309 -18.44 14.11 -2.31
CA ILE A 309 -17.78 12.88 -1.85
C ILE A 309 -18.80 11.92 -1.23
N GLY A 310 -19.79 12.44 -0.51
CA GLY A 310 -20.84 11.64 0.12
C GLY A 310 -21.64 10.80 -0.88
N LYS A 311 -21.99 11.39 -2.04
CA LYS A 311 -22.69 10.67 -3.13
C LYS A 311 -21.87 9.48 -3.62
N ILE A 312 -20.58 9.68 -3.90
CA ILE A 312 -19.69 8.63 -4.42
C ILE A 312 -19.54 7.50 -3.40
N LEU A 313 -19.29 7.84 -2.12
CA LEU A 313 -19.10 6.84 -1.07
C LEU A 313 -20.38 6.06 -0.78
N MET A 314 -21.54 6.71 -0.83
CA MET A 314 -22.83 6.06 -0.65
C MET A 314 -23.11 5.05 -1.76
N ILE A 315 -22.93 5.43 -3.02
CA ILE A 315 -23.08 4.53 -4.17
C ILE A 315 -22.10 3.35 -4.04
N SER A 316 -20.84 3.62 -3.72
CA SER A 316 -19.83 2.56 -3.59
C SER A 316 -20.16 1.56 -2.46
N SER A 317 -20.70 2.07 -1.35
CA SER A 317 -21.11 1.26 -0.20
C SER A 317 -22.33 0.40 -0.55
N LEU A 318 -23.31 0.97 -1.26
CA LEU A 318 -24.49 0.25 -1.72
C LEU A 318 -24.12 -0.91 -2.66
N VAL A 319 -23.30 -0.63 -3.69
CA VAL A 319 -22.82 -1.64 -4.65
C VAL A 319 -22.06 -2.76 -3.94
N THR A 320 -21.15 -2.42 -3.02
CA THR A 320 -20.35 -3.42 -2.31
C THR A 320 -21.23 -4.33 -1.43
N ASN A 321 -22.23 -3.78 -0.75
CA ASN A 321 -23.13 -4.57 0.10
C ASN A 321 -24.08 -5.45 -0.75
N CYS A 322 -24.57 -4.93 -1.88
CA CYS A 322 -25.39 -5.70 -2.82
C CYS A 322 -24.62 -6.91 -3.37
N LEU A 323 -23.37 -6.71 -3.81
CA LEU A 323 -22.50 -7.77 -4.32
C LEU A 323 -22.15 -8.83 -3.26
N GLN A 324 -21.98 -8.43 -2.00
CA GLN A 324 -21.59 -9.36 -0.93
C GLN A 324 -22.76 -10.20 -0.41
N ARG A 325 -23.97 -9.64 -0.32
CA ARG A 325 -25.08 -10.29 0.38
C ARG A 325 -26.04 -11.07 -0.51
N ARG A 326 -26.03 -10.88 -1.85
CA ARG A 326 -26.88 -11.60 -2.84
C ARG A 326 -28.37 -11.76 -2.43
N LYS A 327 -28.84 -10.95 -1.48
CA LYS A 327 -30.18 -11.00 -0.87
C LYS A 327 -30.78 -9.61 -0.94
N GLU A 328 -32.11 -9.58 -0.92
CA GLU A 328 -32.95 -8.39 -0.99
C GLU A 328 -32.52 -7.32 0.02
N LEU A 329 -32.68 -6.06 -0.38
CA LEU A 329 -32.31 -4.88 0.41
C LEU A 329 -33.27 -4.75 1.60
N SER A 330 -32.89 -5.31 2.75
CA SER A 330 -33.66 -5.11 3.98
C SER A 330 -33.52 -3.67 4.50
N PRO A 331 -34.55 -3.11 5.16
CA PRO A 331 -34.49 -1.75 5.74
C PRO A 331 -33.34 -1.57 6.73
N GLU A 332 -33.05 -2.59 7.55
CA GLU A 332 -31.92 -2.60 8.49
C GLU A 332 -30.56 -2.48 7.76
N MET A 333 -30.43 -3.12 6.60
CA MET A 333 -29.22 -3.01 5.79
C MET A 333 -29.00 -1.56 5.34
N LEU A 334 -30.06 -0.87 4.90
CA LEU A 334 -29.97 0.51 4.46
C LEU A 334 -29.50 1.44 5.59
N VAL A 335 -30.04 1.30 6.80
CA VAL A 335 -29.62 2.09 7.97
C VAL A 335 -28.13 1.88 8.25
N THR A 336 -27.65 0.62 8.22
CA THR A 336 -26.22 0.33 8.46
C THR A 336 -25.32 0.87 7.34
N VAL A 337 -25.77 0.84 6.08
CA VAL A 337 -25.03 1.37 4.93
C VAL A 337 -24.94 2.88 5.00
N ILE A 338 -26.05 3.56 5.31
CA ILE A 338 -26.10 5.01 5.48
C ILE A 338 -25.16 5.44 6.61
N GLY A 339 -25.26 4.81 7.78
CA GLY A 339 -24.39 5.13 8.92
C GLY A 339 -22.90 4.94 8.61
N LYS A 340 -22.53 3.84 7.94
CA LYS A 340 -21.14 3.58 7.52
C LYS A 340 -20.65 4.57 6.46
N SER A 341 -21.50 4.90 5.49
CA SER A 341 -21.19 5.84 4.43
C SER A 341 -20.98 7.25 4.98
N LEU A 342 -21.88 7.71 5.86
CA LEU A 342 -21.76 9.01 6.53
C LEU A 342 -20.47 9.11 7.34
N ARG A 343 -20.18 8.10 8.17
CA ARG A 343 -18.94 8.02 8.96
C ARG A 343 -17.68 8.09 8.08
N THR A 344 -17.66 7.33 6.99
CA THR A 344 -16.54 7.33 6.04
C THR A 344 -16.43 8.67 5.30
N THR A 345 -17.56 9.31 5.00
CA THR A 345 -17.60 10.63 4.35
C THR A 345 -17.06 11.71 5.26
N ILE A 346 -17.51 11.76 6.52
CA ILE A 346 -16.98 12.69 7.53
C ILE A 346 -15.47 12.50 7.65
N PHE A 347 -15.01 11.26 7.83
CA PHE A 347 -13.59 10.94 7.88
C PHE A 347 -12.82 11.47 6.66
N ALA A 348 -13.27 11.15 5.44
CA ALA A 348 -12.57 11.52 4.21
C ALA A 348 -12.55 13.04 3.97
N VAL A 349 -13.71 13.70 4.14
CA VAL A 349 -13.87 15.15 3.91
C VAL A 349 -13.08 15.92 4.96
N MET A 350 -13.20 15.57 6.25
CA MET A 350 -12.49 16.27 7.32
C MET A 350 -10.99 16.07 7.22
N THR A 351 -10.51 14.86 6.92
CA THR A 351 -9.07 14.63 6.67
C THR A 351 -8.57 15.53 5.54
N LEU A 352 -9.29 15.59 4.43
CA LEU A 352 -8.91 16.40 3.27
C LEU A 352 -8.93 17.89 3.60
N CYS A 353 -10.06 18.44 4.06
CA CYS A 353 -10.20 19.86 4.33
C CYS A 353 -9.25 20.32 5.46
N SER A 354 -9.12 19.57 6.56
CA SER A 354 -8.18 19.90 7.62
C SER A 354 -6.73 19.87 7.14
N SER A 355 -6.37 19.01 6.17
CA SER A 355 -5.00 18.99 5.63
C SER A 355 -4.66 20.25 4.83
N TRP A 356 -5.58 20.76 4.00
CA TRP A 356 -5.37 21.96 3.19
C TRP A 356 -5.38 23.23 4.02
N TYR A 357 -6.40 23.41 4.87
CA TYR A 357 -6.50 24.58 5.74
C TYR A 357 -5.49 24.55 6.89
N GLY A 358 -5.05 23.36 7.30
CA GLY A 358 -3.96 23.17 8.25
C GLY A 358 -2.65 23.81 7.79
N ILE A 359 -2.43 23.99 6.48
CA ILE A 359 -1.26 24.71 5.96
C ILE A 359 -1.29 26.18 6.40
N GLY A 360 -2.40 26.88 6.15
CA GLY A 360 -2.60 28.28 6.57
C GLY A 360 -2.58 28.44 8.09
N LEU A 361 -3.30 27.56 8.80
CA LEU A 361 -3.33 27.57 10.26
C LEU A 361 -1.93 27.34 10.86
N SER A 362 -1.12 26.45 10.27
CA SER A 362 0.27 26.24 10.72
C SER A 362 1.15 27.48 10.53
N GLN A 363 0.86 28.35 9.55
CA GLN A 363 1.59 29.60 9.36
C GLN A 363 1.24 30.62 10.45
N GLN A 364 0.04 30.55 11.02
CA GLN A 364 -0.39 31.40 12.14
C GLN A 364 0.13 30.90 13.50
N VAL A 365 0.12 29.58 13.70
CA VAL A 365 0.48 28.95 14.98
C VAL A 365 1.99 28.73 15.13
N LEU A 366 2.70 28.35 14.05
CA LEU A 366 4.13 28.02 14.13
C LEU A 366 5.02 29.16 13.60
N PRO A 367 6.05 29.59 14.35
CA PRO A 367 7.05 30.55 13.89
C PRO A 367 7.70 30.12 12.58
N ARG A 368 7.98 31.05 11.66
CA ARG A 368 8.46 30.80 10.28
C ARG A 368 9.67 29.86 10.13
N ASN A 369 10.53 29.80 11.15
CA ASN A 369 11.75 28.99 11.13
C ASN A 369 11.56 27.52 11.55
N ILE A 370 10.47 27.19 12.24
CA ILE A 370 10.29 25.84 12.81
C ILE A 370 9.80 24.88 11.71
N LEU A 371 10.58 23.89 11.30
CA LEU A 371 10.14 22.81 10.39
C LEU A 371 9.44 23.28 9.09
N PRO A 372 9.98 24.25 8.32
CA PRO A 372 9.28 24.85 7.18
C PRO A 372 8.70 23.82 6.19
N VAL A 373 9.47 22.77 5.90
CA VAL A 373 9.10 21.69 4.98
C VAL A 373 8.44 20.50 5.71
N TYR A 374 8.91 20.16 6.92
CA TYR A 374 8.40 19.01 7.68
C TYR A 374 7.05 19.25 8.35
N ARG A 375 6.59 20.51 8.46
CA ARG A 375 5.22 20.88 8.87
C ARG A 375 4.16 20.08 8.13
N PHE A 376 4.35 19.80 6.84
CA PHE A 376 3.39 19.05 6.05
C PHE A 376 3.21 17.61 6.54
N LYS A 377 4.26 16.96 7.06
CA LYS A 377 4.10 15.64 7.71
C LYS A 377 3.20 15.75 8.93
N LEU A 378 3.43 16.76 9.77
CA LEU A 378 2.64 17.00 10.98
C LEU A 378 1.18 17.37 10.66
N ILE A 379 0.95 18.29 9.72
CA ILE A 379 -0.39 18.69 9.26
C ILE A 379 -1.16 17.48 8.73
N GLY A 380 -0.54 16.67 7.86
CA GLY A 380 -1.17 15.46 7.38
C GLY A 380 -1.44 14.46 8.50
N THR A 381 -0.53 14.28 9.45
CA THR A 381 -0.78 13.40 10.60
C THR A 381 -1.93 13.88 11.47
N LEU A 382 -2.01 15.16 11.79
CA LEU A 382 -3.13 15.74 12.53
C LEU A 382 -4.45 15.61 11.77
N ALA A 383 -4.46 15.90 10.48
CA ALA A 383 -5.63 15.74 9.64
C ALA A 383 -6.07 14.26 9.55
N GLY A 384 -5.12 13.32 9.56
CA GLY A 384 -5.43 11.89 9.57
C GLY A 384 -6.03 11.39 10.89
N LEU A 385 -5.99 12.15 11.99
CA LEU A 385 -6.61 11.76 13.27
C LEU A 385 -8.13 11.61 13.16
N TRP A 386 -8.77 12.23 12.17
CA TRP A 386 -10.18 12.01 11.84
C TRP A 386 -10.51 10.53 11.54
N ALA A 387 -9.51 9.67 11.30
CA ALA A 387 -9.67 8.22 11.24
C ALA A 387 -10.25 7.61 12.52
N ILE A 388 -10.20 8.31 13.66
CA ILE A 388 -10.86 7.87 14.90
C ILE A 388 -12.37 7.70 14.71
N ILE A 389 -12.99 8.52 13.86
CA ILE A 389 -14.43 8.42 13.54
C ILE A 389 -14.74 7.10 12.83
N ASP A 390 -13.83 6.63 11.97
CA ASP A 390 -13.97 5.39 11.20
C ASP A 390 -13.22 4.20 11.82
N ALA A 391 -12.90 4.26 13.13
CA ALA A 391 -12.07 3.30 13.86
C ALA A 391 -12.71 1.91 14.11
N SER A 392 -13.49 1.40 13.15
CA SER A 392 -14.02 0.05 13.19
C SER A 392 -12.95 -0.99 12.82
N SER A 393 -12.99 -2.14 13.49
CA SER A 393 -12.14 -3.31 13.17
C SER A 393 -12.30 -3.80 11.73
N VAL A 394 -13.48 -3.59 11.14
CA VAL A 394 -13.79 -3.92 9.73
C VAL A 394 -12.92 -3.10 8.75
N ASN A 395 -12.50 -1.89 9.13
CA ASN A 395 -11.73 -0.99 8.29
C ASN A 395 -10.20 -1.17 8.42
N ARG A 396 -9.72 -2.11 9.24
CA ARG A 396 -8.28 -2.40 9.43
C ARG A 396 -7.56 -2.63 8.10
N ALA A 397 -8.20 -3.28 7.14
CA ALA A 397 -7.62 -3.53 5.82
C ALA A 397 -7.29 -2.24 5.06
N ARG A 398 -8.13 -1.20 5.18
CA ARG A 398 -7.94 0.12 4.55
C ARG A 398 -6.74 0.83 5.16
N TYR A 399 -6.63 0.83 6.49
CA TYR A 399 -5.51 1.45 7.20
C TYR A 399 -4.18 0.76 6.91
N MET A 400 -4.18 -0.57 6.91
CA MET A 400 -3.00 -1.36 6.54
C MET A 400 -2.60 -1.14 5.08
N TYR A 401 -3.56 -0.98 4.17
CA TYR A 401 -3.28 -0.62 2.78
C TYR A 401 -2.62 0.75 2.69
N MET A 402 -3.21 1.78 3.28
CA MET A 402 -2.65 3.14 3.28
C MET A 402 -1.25 3.17 3.89
N PHE A 403 -1.03 2.44 4.98
CA PHE A 403 0.26 2.34 5.64
C PHE A 403 1.33 1.68 4.76
N ARG A 404 1.02 0.59 4.05
CA ARG A 404 1.94 -0.02 3.08
C ARG A 404 2.34 0.96 1.98
N ILE A 405 1.35 1.69 1.44
CA ILE A 405 1.58 2.67 0.39
C ILE A 405 2.46 3.83 0.91
N ALA A 406 2.23 4.28 2.14
CA ALA A 406 3.05 5.29 2.79
C ALA A 406 4.48 4.84 3.06
N LEU A 407 4.69 3.59 3.52
CA LEU A 407 6.04 3.03 3.70
C LEU A 407 6.80 2.95 2.38
N MET A 408 6.13 2.55 1.29
CA MET A 408 6.72 2.54 -0.03
C MET A 408 7.11 3.95 -0.51
N SER A 409 6.25 4.94 -0.25
CA SER A 409 6.54 6.35 -0.51
C SER A 409 7.72 6.87 0.33
N LEU A 410 7.79 6.51 1.63
CA LEU A 410 8.89 6.86 2.51
C LEU A 410 10.22 6.28 2.03
N TRP A 411 10.24 5.01 1.66
CA TRP A 411 11.45 4.38 1.13
C TRP A 411 11.94 5.09 -0.15
N ARG A 412 11.03 5.40 -1.08
CA ARG A 412 11.36 6.13 -2.31
C ARG A 412 11.85 7.54 -2.02
N GLU A 413 11.24 8.24 -1.07
CA GLU A 413 11.68 9.57 -0.61
C GLU A 413 13.12 9.51 -0.06
N LEU A 414 13.41 8.53 0.80
CA LEU A 414 14.72 8.36 1.42
C LEU A 414 15.82 8.05 0.39
N VAL A 415 15.50 7.24 -0.62
CA VAL A 415 16.42 6.91 -1.73
C VAL A 415 16.62 8.11 -2.65
N SER A 416 15.54 8.82 -3.01
CA SER A 416 15.56 10.01 -3.85
C SER A 416 16.39 11.14 -3.21
N ASN A 417 16.23 11.34 -1.91
CA ASN A 417 16.99 12.33 -1.13
C ASN A 417 18.42 11.85 -0.77
N LYS A 418 18.88 10.70 -1.31
CA LYS A 418 20.19 10.08 -1.03
C LYS A 418 20.48 9.81 0.45
N LYS A 419 19.46 9.75 1.31
CA LYS A 419 19.61 9.44 2.74
C LYS A 419 19.88 7.95 2.98
N VAL A 420 19.41 7.09 2.08
CA VAL A 420 19.59 5.64 2.15
C VAL A 420 20.07 5.12 0.79
N LYS A 421 21.04 4.20 0.80
CA LYS A 421 21.53 3.55 -0.41
C LYS A 421 20.52 2.50 -0.90
N PRO A 422 20.20 2.45 -2.20
CA PRO A 422 19.28 1.44 -2.72
C PRO A 422 19.91 0.04 -2.60
N ILE A 423 19.19 -0.88 -1.96
CA ILE A 423 19.64 -2.27 -1.80
C ILE A 423 19.28 -3.05 -3.07
N LYS A 424 20.29 -3.63 -3.74
CA LYS A 424 20.08 -4.47 -4.92
C LYS A 424 19.24 -5.68 -4.54
N ASN A 425 18.07 -5.83 -5.17
CA ASN A 425 17.10 -6.90 -4.89
C ASN A 425 16.62 -6.97 -3.43
N GLY A 426 16.59 -5.84 -2.71
CA GLY A 426 16.08 -5.79 -1.33
C GLY A 426 14.61 -6.21 -1.22
N ASP A 427 13.82 -6.03 -2.28
CA ASP A 427 12.45 -6.53 -2.40
C ASP A 427 12.37 -8.07 -2.36
N VAL A 428 13.33 -8.78 -2.96
CA VAL A 428 13.39 -10.24 -2.89
C VAL A 428 13.71 -10.70 -1.48
N ALA A 429 14.71 -10.10 -0.83
CA ALA A 429 15.04 -10.41 0.56
C ALA A 429 13.85 -10.15 1.50
N LEU A 430 13.16 -9.02 1.33
CA LEU A 430 11.97 -8.68 2.11
C LEU A 430 10.85 -9.71 1.90
N PHE A 431 10.62 -10.15 0.66
CA PHE A 431 9.68 -11.22 0.35
C PHE A 431 10.09 -12.54 1.00
N MET A 432 11.36 -12.93 0.91
CA MET A 432 11.88 -14.16 1.51
C MET A 432 11.68 -14.18 3.02
N CYS A 433 11.99 -13.09 3.72
CA CYS A 433 11.74 -12.94 5.15
C CYS A 433 10.25 -13.05 5.47
N GLY A 434 9.39 -12.31 4.76
CA GLY A 434 7.95 -12.33 4.99
C GLY A 434 7.32 -13.70 4.73
N PHE A 435 7.65 -14.32 3.61
CA PHE A 435 7.10 -15.62 3.21
C PHE A 435 7.53 -16.73 4.16
N THR A 436 8.81 -16.75 4.54
CA THR A 436 9.36 -17.69 5.52
C THR A 436 8.65 -17.57 6.88
N CYS A 437 8.48 -16.35 7.38
CA CYS A 437 7.74 -16.11 8.63
C CYS A 437 6.28 -16.57 8.55
N ILE A 438 5.59 -16.35 7.43
CA ILE A 438 4.21 -16.83 7.22
C ILE A 438 4.16 -18.35 7.27
N MET A 439 5.08 -19.04 6.59
CA MET A 439 5.11 -20.51 6.57
C MET A 439 5.45 -21.10 7.94
N ALA A 440 6.35 -20.47 8.69
CA ALA A 440 6.63 -20.85 10.08
C ALA A 440 5.40 -20.66 10.99
N LEU A 441 4.69 -19.53 10.86
CA LEU A 441 3.45 -19.26 11.60
C LEU A 441 2.33 -20.22 11.24
N MET A 442 2.20 -20.62 9.96
CA MET A 442 1.21 -21.63 9.54
C MET A 442 1.41 -22.97 10.25
N GLU A 443 2.65 -23.34 10.57
CA GLU A 443 2.97 -24.62 11.22
C GLU A 443 2.79 -24.57 12.75
N TYR A 444 3.01 -23.39 13.34
CA TYR A 444 2.98 -23.19 14.79
C TYR A 444 1.62 -22.72 15.31
N SER A 445 1.02 -21.72 14.65
CA SER A 445 -0.25 -21.09 15.04
C SER A 445 -1.02 -20.60 13.81
N PRO A 446 -1.72 -21.51 13.09
CA PRO A 446 -2.45 -21.17 11.86
C PRO A 446 -3.58 -20.17 12.10
N THR A 447 -4.13 -20.11 13.32
CA THR A 447 -5.22 -19.21 13.70
C THR A 447 -4.82 -17.73 13.67
N SER A 448 -3.55 -17.41 13.94
CA SER A 448 -3.05 -16.02 14.03
C SER A 448 -2.94 -15.33 12.67
N ILE A 449 -2.97 -16.07 11.56
CA ILE A 449 -2.92 -15.49 10.21
C ILE A 449 -4.31 -14.97 9.83
N SER A 450 -4.40 -13.66 9.59
CA SER A 450 -5.68 -13.01 9.29
C SER A 450 -6.22 -13.37 7.89
N GLY A 451 -7.51 -13.71 7.81
CA GLY A 451 -8.24 -13.95 6.56
C GLY A 451 -8.37 -15.43 6.16
N LYS A 452 -9.61 -15.94 6.21
CA LYS A 452 -9.92 -17.35 5.93
C LYS A 452 -9.42 -17.82 4.56
N GLN A 453 -9.67 -17.05 3.50
CA GLN A 453 -9.25 -17.41 2.14
C GLN A 453 -7.73 -17.49 1.99
N PHE A 454 -7.00 -16.62 2.69
CA PHE A 454 -5.54 -16.61 2.65
C PHE A 454 -4.97 -17.85 3.34
N ARG A 455 -5.54 -18.26 4.49
CA ARG A 455 -5.18 -19.52 5.16
C ARG A 455 -5.46 -20.75 4.29
N LYS A 456 -6.63 -20.81 3.66
CA LYS A 456 -6.99 -21.88 2.72
C LYS A 456 -6.02 -21.96 1.54
N ALA A 457 -5.61 -20.80 1.00
CA ALA A 457 -4.61 -20.75 -0.08
C ALA A 457 -3.22 -21.25 0.36
N LEU A 458 -2.75 -20.89 1.56
CA LEU A 458 -1.50 -21.38 2.11
C LEU A 458 -1.56 -22.88 2.41
N GLN A 459 -2.68 -23.37 2.95
CA GLN A 459 -2.88 -24.81 3.17
C GLN A 459 -2.91 -25.56 1.85
N TRP A 460 -3.61 -25.05 0.84
CA TRP A 460 -3.58 -25.62 -0.51
C TRP A 460 -2.15 -25.63 -1.08
N MET A 461 -1.35 -24.58 -0.85
CA MET A 461 0.05 -24.57 -1.25
C MET A 461 0.84 -25.70 -0.57
N ARG A 462 0.55 -26.03 0.69
CA ARG A 462 1.22 -27.10 1.44
C ARG A 462 0.74 -28.51 1.08
N THR A 463 -0.57 -28.77 1.17
CA THR A 463 -1.15 -30.12 1.10
C THR A 463 -1.79 -30.44 -0.25
N GLY A 464 -2.12 -29.43 -1.05
CA GLY A 464 -2.91 -29.57 -2.27
C GLY A 464 -4.42 -29.59 -2.05
N ARG A 465 -4.89 -29.54 -0.78
CA ARG A 465 -6.32 -29.49 -0.43
C ARG A 465 -6.71 -28.08 0.00
N PHE A 466 -7.84 -27.59 -0.51
CA PHE A 466 -8.38 -26.27 -0.17
C PHE A 466 -9.32 -26.36 1.03
N GLU A 467 -8.75 -26.72 2.18
CA GLU A 467 -9.47 -26.87 3.45
C GLU A 467 -9.05 -25.74 4.40
N GLU A 468 -9.78 -25.56 5.51
CA GLU A 468 -9.38 -24.65 6.58
C GLU A 468 -8.56 -25.43 7.62
N VAL A 469 -7.46 -24.85 8.09
CA VAL A 469 -6.72 -25.41 9.23
C VAL A 469 -7.51 -25.01 10.46
N ILE A 470 -8.12 -26.00 11.12
CA ILE A 470 -8.76 -25.84 12.44
C ILE A 470 -7.65 -25.80 13.49
#